data_AF-A0AA41U6L6-F1
#
_entry.id   AF-A0AA41U6L6-F1
#
_cell.length_a   1.000
_cell.length_b   1.000
_cell.length_c   1.000
_cell.angle_alpha   90.00
_cell.angle_beta   90.00
_cell.angle_gamma   90.00
#
_symmetry.space_group_name_H-M   'P 1'
#
loop_
_entity.id
_entity.type
_entity.pdbx_description
1 polymer ?
#
loop_
_entity_poly.entity_id
_entity_poly.type
_entity_poly.pdbx_seq_one_letter_code
_entity_poly.pdbx_strand_id
1 'polypeptide(L)'
;MATDGPRAGRPRDNRVDAAIVAATRELLAEVGYAGLTMDAVAARAGVGKAAIYRRYSTKPEVAFAAAVHGVDLRPPGDTGSLLGDLTALAEVIVGHLSNPAASRALMSLLGEIGNDPELTRQFLTTFVEPEVAGNAELLQRAVDRGELAEMPDVELFHSAFGGAVMAWLLVHHRPPKGFPERLARFMHAALTGDT
;
A
#
# COMPACT_ATOMS: atom_id res chain seq x y z
N MET A 1 26.55 20.92 39.46
CA MET A 1 26.62 19.66 38.68
C MET A 1 25.47 19.69 37.68
N ALA A 2 25.77 19.90 36.40
CA ALA A 2 24.77 19.88 35.33
C ALA A 2 24.80 18.49 34.68
N THR A 3 23.65 17.81 34.65
CA THR A 3 23.46 16.51 34.01
C THR A 3 23.16 16.71 32.53
N ASP A 4 24.05 16.21 31.68
CA ASP A 4 23.92 16.12 30.22
C ASP A 4 22.81 15.12 29.88
N GLY A 5 21.74 15.58 29.20
CA GLY A 5 20.61 14.74 28.81
C GLY A 5 20.92 13.92 27.55
N PRO A 6 20.28 12.76 27.34
CA PRO A 6 20.55 11.92 26.17
C PRO A 6 20.26 12.68 24.87
N ARG A 7 21.25 12.77 23.99
CA ARG A 7 21.09 13.33 22.63
C ARG A 7 20.00 12.56 21.89
N ALA A 8 18.83 13.18 21.74
CA ALA A 8 17.81 12.73 20.80
C ALA A 8 18.45 12.65 19.40
N GLY A 9 18.44 11.45 18.82
CA GLY A 9 19.02 11.20 17.50
C GLY A 9 18.44 12.12 16.44
N ARG A 10 19.30 12.60 15.52
CA ARG A 10 18.92 13.47 14.40
C ARG A 10 17.69 12.89 13.67
N PRO A 11 16.67 13.71 13.32
CA PRO A 11 15.50 13.24 12.58
C PRO A 11 15.90 12.43 11.35
N ARG A 12 15.14 11.37 11.05
CA ARG A 12 15.34 10.52 9.86
C ARG A 12 15.45 11.41 8.63
N ASP A 13 16.54 11.27 7.87
CA ASP A 13 16.72 12.05 6.64
C ASP A 13 15.83 11.46 5.54
N ASN A 14 14.65 12.06 5.36
CA ASN A 14 13.63 11.64 4.40
C ASN A 14 14.16 11.58 2.95
N ARG A 15 15.24 12.30 2.62
CA ARG A 15 15.84 12.27 1.28
C ARG A 15 16.52 10.93 0.97
N VAL A 16 17.16 10.34 1.98
CA VAL A 16 17.83 9.04 1.84
C VAL A 16 16.79 7.93 1.68
N ASP A 17 15.70 7.99 2.45
CA ASP A 17 14.61 7.02 2.37
C ASP A 17 13.96 7.07 0.98
N ALA A 18 13.66 8.28 0.49
CA ALA A 18 13.13 8.48 -0.86
C ALA A 18 14.05 7.95 -1.96
N ALA A 19 15.37 8.18 -1.85
CA ALA A 19 16.34 7.68 -2.82
C ALA A 19 16.42 6.14 -2.83
N ILE A 20 16.41 5.50 -1.65
CA ILE A 20 16.42 4.03 -1.53
C ILE A 20 15.14 3.43 -2.12
N VAL A 21 13.97 4.01 -1.80
CA VAL A 21 12.66 3.54 -2.30
C VAL A 21 12.58 3.68 -3.82
N ALA A 22 12.98 4.83 -4.37
CA ALA A 22 12.97 5.06 -5.81
C ALA A 22 13.90 4.08 -6.56
N ALA A 23 15.14 3.94 -6.09
CA ALA A 23 16.12 3.01 -6.67
C ALA A 23 15.63 1.56 -6.64
N THR A 24 15.05 1.14 -5.50
CA THR A 24 14.50 -0.21 -5.37
C THR A 24 13.31 -0.42 -6.28
N ARG A 25 12.44 0.58 -6.47
CA ARG A 25 11.27 0.49 -7.36
C ARG A 25 11.70 0.32 -8.81
N GLU A 26 12.69 1.08 -9.25
CA GLU A 26 13.29 0.93 -10.58
C GLU A 26 13.89 -0.47 -10.77
N LEU A 27 14.68 -0.94 -9.80
CA LEU A 27 15.29 -2.27 -9.86
C LEU A 27 14.26 -3.40 -9.85
N LEU A 28 13.20 -3.30 -9.04
CA LEU A 28 12.09 -4.27 -9.07
C LEU A 28 11.42 -4.31 -10.45
N ALA A 29 11.26 -3.17 -11.12
CA ALA A 29 10.71 -3.11 -12.46
C ALA A 29 11.70 -3.61 -13.54
N GLU A 30 13.01 -3.51 -13.32
CA GLU A 30 14.06 -3.94 -14.25
C GLU A 30 14.37 -5.44 -14.15
N VAL A 31 14.58 -5.96 -12.94
CA VAL A 31 15.14 -7.31 -12.70
C VAL A 31 14.25 -8.21 -11.83
N GLY A 32 13.11 -7.69 -11.38
CA GLY A 32 12.22 -8.40 -10.47
C GLY A 32 12.79 -8.58 -9.06
N TYR A 33 11.96 -9.09 -8.14
CA TYR A 33 12.34 -9.32 -6.74
C TYR A 33 13.42 -10.41 -6.56
N ALA A 34 13.44 -11.43 -7.42
CA ALA A 34 14.49 -12.45 -7.42
C ALA A 34 15.87 -11.86 -7.78
N GLY A 35 15.92 -10.95 -8.76
CA GLY A 35 17.15 -10.26 -9.18
C GLY A 35 17.56 -9.08 -8.28
N LEU A 36 16.68 -8.63 -7.39
CA LEU A 36 16.95 -7.51 -6.50
C LEU A 36 18.01 -7.87 -5.45
N THR A 37 19.06 -7.05 -5.36
CA THR A 37 20.10 -7.17 -4.34
C THR A 37 20.31 -5.85 -3.60
N MET A 38 20.66 -5.92 -2.30
CA MET A 38 20.94 -4.74 -1.49
C MET A 38 22.13 -3.93 -2.02
N ASP A 39 23.09 -4.58 -2.68
CA ASP A 39 24.24 -3.91 -3.30
C ASP A 39 23.83 -3.12 -4.55
N ALA A 40 22.95 -3.68 -5.38
CA ALA A 40 22.39 -2.96 -6.53
C ALA A 40 21.58 -1.74 -6.08
N VAL A 41 20.76 -1.90 -5.01
CA VAL A 41 20.01 -0.78 -4.42
C VAL A 41 20.94 0.31 -3.91
N ALA A 42 21.99 -0.05 -3.17
CA ALA A 42 22.98 0.90 -2.66
C ALA A 42 23.67 1.68 -3.78
N ALA A 43 24.12 0.97 -4.81
CA ALA A 43 24.76 1.58 -5.97
C ALA A 43 23.82 2.55 -6.70
N ARG A 44 22.57 2.15 -6.95
CA ARG A 44 21.58 2.97 -7.66
C ARG A 44 21.11 4.18 -6.85
N ALA A 45 20.89 4.01 -5.55
CA ALA A 45 20.47 5.09 -4.66
C ALA A 45 21.62 6.07 -4.33
N GLY A 46 22.88 5.72 -4.64
CA GLY A 46 24.05 6.52 -4.29
C GLY A 46 24.32 6.58 -2.79
N VAL A 47 23.96 5.54 -2.05
CA VAL A 47 24.10 5.47 -0.58
C VAL A 47 24.90 4.25 -0.15
N GLY A 48 25.55 4.32 1.01
CA GLY A 48 26.26 3.17 1.55
C GLY A 48 25.31 2.06 2.03
N LYS A 49 25.72 0.79 1.89
CA LYS A 49 24.94 -0.39 2.34
C LYS A 49 24.50 -0.31 3.81
N ALA A 50 25.37 0.19 4.69
CA ALA A 50 25.05 0.41 6.09
C ALA A 50 23.95 1.46 6.31
N ALA A 51 23.78 2.42 5.41
CA ALA A 51 22.69 3.39 5.47
C ALA A 51 21.34 2.75 5.14
N ILE A 52 21.33 1.74 4.26
CA ILE A 52 20.14 0.95 3.94
C ILE A 52 19.79 0.06 5.13
N TYR A 53 20.72 -0.74 5.65
CA TYR A 53 20.44 -1.67 6.76
C TYR A 53 19.99 -0.99 8.06
N ARG A 54 20.37 0.26 8.29
CA ARG A 54 19.83 1.06 9.41
C ARG A 54 18.33 1.39 9.28
N ARG A 55 17.77 1.26 8.09
CA ARG A 55 16.41 1.67 7.72
C ARG A 55 15.53 0.48 7.34
N TYR A 56 16.11 -0.43 6.57
CA TYR A 56 15.50 -1.65 6.07
C TYR A 56 16.46 -2.79 6.36
N SER A 57 16.14 -3.59 7.36
CA SER A 57 16.95 -4.69 7.87
C SER A 57 17.01 -5.85 6.87
N THR A 58 16.01 -5.98 5.99
CA THR A 58 15.88 -7.11 5.07
C THR A 58 15.56 -6.66 3.62
N LYS A 59 15.81 -7.56 2.66
CA LYS A 59 15.39 -7.37 1.25
C LYS A 59 13.86 -7.25 1.13
N PRO A 60 13.06 -8.13 1.77
CA PRO A 60 11.61 -7.94 1.91
C PRO A 60 11.21 -6.55 2.38
N GLU A 61 11.85 -5.98 3.43
CA GLU A 61 11.54 -4.64 3.96
C GLU A 61 11.72 -3.53 2.92
N VAL A 62 12.85 -3.52 2.21
CA VAL A 62 13.08 -2.48 1.19
C VAL A 62 12.24 -2.69 -0.06
N ALA A 63 12.00 -3.94 -0.48
CA ALA A 63 11.17 -4.25 -1.65
C ALA A 63 9.71 -3.88 -1.41
N PHE A 64 9.22 -4.17 -0.20
CA PHE A 64 7.89 -3.79 0.22
C PHE A 64 7.74 -2.27 0.26
N ALA A 65 8.67 -1.56 0.91
CA ALA A 65 8.72 -0.11 0.83
C ALA A 65 8.74 0.33 -0.64
N ALA A 66 9.57 -0.20 -1.52
CA ALA A 66 9.55 0.20 -2.92
C ALA A 66 8.20 0.01 -3.64
N ALA A 67 7.53 -1.11 -3.39
CA ALA A 67 6.26 -1.47 -4.03
C ALA A 67 5.07 -0.66 -3.50
N VAL A 68 5.03 -0.35 -2.19
CA VAL A 68 3.86 0.26 -1.53
C VAL A 68 4.14 1.61 -0.86
N HIS A 69 5.40 2.06 -0.75
CA HIS A 69 5.76 3.33 -0.13
C HIS A 69 5.22 4.50 -0.97
N GLY A 70 4.68 5.48 -0.27
CA GLY A 70 3.90 6.57 -0.85
C GLY A 70 2.41 6.24 -1.00
N VAL A 71 1.97 5.02 -0.70
CA VAL A 71 0.56 4.79 -0.33
C VAL A 71 0.38 5.29 1.09
N ASP A 72 -0.49 6.27 1.26
CA ASP A 72 -1.02 6.58 2.58
C ASP A 72 -1.99 5.46 2.93
N LEU A 73 -1.54 4.50 3.76
CA LEU A 73 -2.36 3.36 4.18
C LEU A 73 -3.46 3.78 5.19
N ARG A 74 -3.49 5.06 5.59
CA ARG A 74 -4.61 5.60 6.35
C ARG A 74 -5.83 5.66 5.44
N PRO A 75 -7.04 5.42 5.98
CA PRO A 75 -8.24 5.60 5.18
C PRO A 75 -8.29 7.03 4.64
N PRO A 76 -8.88 7.23 3.44
CA PRO A 76 -9.21 8.56 2.96
C PRO A 76 -10.01 9.33 4.02
N GLY A 77 -9.84 10.65 4.01
CA GLY A 77 -10.56 11.54 4.92
C GLY A 77 -12.08 11.34 4.84
N ASP A 78 -12.77 11.63 5.93
CA ASP A 78 -14.23 11.55 6.00
C ASP A 78 -14.87 12.55 5.03
N THR A 79 -15.54 12.03 4.00
CA THR A 79 -16.27 12.82 3.00
C THR A 79 -17.70 13.15 3.44
N GLY A 80 -18.17 12.57 4.55
CA GLY A 80 -19.52 12.71 5.09
C GLY A 80 -20.54 11.70 4.54
N SER A 81 -20.13 10.73 3.71
CA SER A 81 -21.00 9.65 3.22
C SER A 81 -20.21 8.39 2.88
N LEU A 82 -20.83 7.21 3.00
CA LEU A 82 -20.22 5.93 2.62
C LEU A 82 -19.81 5.94 1.15
N LEU A 83 -20.70 6.40 0.26
CA LEU A 83 -20.40 6.46 -1.17
C LEU A 83 -19.20 7.36 -1.48
N GLY A 84 -19.11 8.52 -0.82
CA GLY A 84 -17.98 9.43 -0.96
C GLY A 84 -16.69 8.81 -0.43
N ASP A 85 -16.74 8.16 0.73
CA ASP A 85 -15.59 7.51 1.35
C ASP A 85 -15.06 6.36 0.47
N LEU A 86 -15.95 5.53 -0.07
CA LEU A 86 -15.61 4.46 -1.02
C LEU A 86 -15.04 5.01 -2.34
N THR A 87 -15.56 6.15 -2.81
CA THR A 87 -15.05 6.80 -4.03
C THR A 87 -13.63 7.31 -3.81
N ALA A 88 -13.40 8.01 -2.70
CA ALA A 88 -12.07 8.50 -2.33
C ALA A 88 -11.07 7.35 -2.16
N LEU A 89 -11.49 6.22 -1.57
CA LEU A 89 -10.66 5.02 -1.44
C LEU A 89 -10.27 4.47 -2.82
N ALA A 90 -11.25 4.33 -3.72
CA ALA A 90 -10.97 3.85 -5.07
C ALA A 90 -10.05 4.80 -5.85
N GLU A 91 -10.22 6.12 -5.71
CA GLU A 91 -9.35 7.11 -6.35
C GLU A 91 -7.91 7.03 -5.85
N VAL A 92 -7.69 6.85 -4.55
CA VAL A 92 -6.35 6.68 -3.96
C VAL A 92 -5.68 5.43 -4.53
N ILE A 93 -6.36 4.27 -4.48
CA ILE A 93 -5.79 3.00 -4.94
C ILE A 93 -5.53 3.06 -6.46
N VAL A 94 -6.49 3.55 -7.25
CA VAL A 94 -6.35 3.67 -8.70
C VAL A 94 -5.24 4.66 -9.07
N GLY A 95 -5.15 5.81 -8.38
CA GLY A 95 -4.09 6.79 -8.60
C GLY A 95 -2.71 6.20 -8.33
N HIS A 96 -2.57 5.41 -7.27
CA HIS A 96 -1.32 4.72 -6.96
C HIS A 96 -0.96 3.67 -8.01
N LEU A 97 -1.88 2.76 -8.31
CA LEU A 97 -1.64 1.63 -9.22
C LEU A 97 -1.63 2.01 -10.71
N SER A 98 -2.10 3.20 -11.06
CA SER A 98 -1.95 3.75 -12.42
C SER A 98 -0.51 4.16 -12.72
N ASN A 99 0.36 4.31 -11.70
CA ASN A 99 1.79 4.52 -11.91
C ASN A 99 2.44 3.22 -12.41
N PRO A 100 3.01 3.18 -13.64
CA PRO A 100 3.57 1.95 -14.19
C PRO A 100 4.70 1.35 -13.36
N ALA A 101 5.50 2.18 -12.69
CA ALA A 101 6.58 1.70 -11.84
C ALA A 101 6.04 1.08 -10.54
N ALA A 102 5.00 1.67 -9.95
CA ALA A 102 4.33 1.10 -8.76
C ALA A 102 3.64 -0.24 -9.09
N SER A 103 2.85 -0.25 -10.17
CA SER A 103 2.16 -1.44 -10.68
C SER A 103 3.13 -2.60 -10.95
N ARG A 104 4.24 -2.36 -11.66
CA ARG A 104 5.25 -3.40 -11.94
C ARG A 104 5.95 -3.89 -10.68
N ALA A 105 6.29 -3.00 -9.75
CA ALA A 105 6.92 -3.39 -8.49
C ALA A 105 5.98 -4.26 -7.65
N LEU A 106 4.69 -3.90 -7.55
CA LEU A 106 3.69 -4.69 -6.85
C LEU A 106 3.45 -6.06 -7.52
N MET A 107 3.36 -6.11 -8.86
CA MET A 107 3.25 -7.37 -9.60
C MET A 107 4.46 -8.28 -9.40
N SER A 108 5.67 -7.72 -9.41
CA SER A 108 6.88 -8.49 -9.13
C SER A 108 6.88 -9.04 -7.70
N LEU A 109 6.37 -8.29 -6.73
CA LEU A 109 6.26 -8.73 -5.34
C LEU A 109 5.24 -9.86 -5.19
N LEU A 110 4.05 -9.70 -5.78
CA LEU A 110 2.97 -10.69 -5.75
C LEU A 110 3.35 -12.01 -6.40
N GLY A 111 4.18 -11.99 -7.46
CA GLY A 111 4.69 -13.20 -8.09
C GLY A 111 5.58 -14.06 -7.20
N GLU A 112 6.16 -13.48 -6.14
CA GLU A 112 7.13 -14.15 -5.27
C GLU A 112 6.55 -14.48 -3.88
N ILE A 113 5.51 -13.77 -3.45
CA ILE A 113 4.89 -13.94 -2.13
C ILE A 113 4.61 -15.42 -1.83
N GLY A 114 3.97 -16.15 -2.75
CA GLY A 114 3.63 -17.57 -2.53
C GLY A 114 4.81 -18.53 -2.36
N ASN A 115 6.03 -18.12 -2.75
CA ASN A 115 7.24 -18.96 -2.71
C ASN A 115 8.18 -18.63 -1.54
N ASP A 116 7.97 -17.49 -0.86
CA ASP A 116 8.81 -17.00 0.23
C ASP A 116 7.94 -16.73 1.48
N PRO A 117 7.95 -17.63 2.49
CA PRO A 117 7.13 -17.48 3.69
C PRO A 117 7.43 -16.20 4.48
N GLU A 118 8.68 -15.72 4.46
CA GLU A 118 9.07 -14.51 5.18
C GLU A 118 8.57 -13.26 4.44
N LEU A 119 8.64 -13.26 3.12
CA LEU A 119 8.03 -12.22 2.28
C LEU A 119 6.50 -12.18 2.47
N THR A 120 5.85 -13.35 2.48
CA THR A 120 4.41 -13.46 2.77
C THR A 120 4.08 -12.84 4.12
N ARG A 121 4.77 -13.28 5.18
CA ARG A 121 4.55 -12.78 6.54
C ARG A 121 4.69 -11.26 6.58
N GLN A 122 5.73 -10.73 5.95
CA GLN A 122 5.94 -9.30 5.95
C GLN A 122 4.85 -8.56 5.17
N PHE A 123 4.45 -9.04 3.99
CA PHE A 123 3.37 -8.45 3.21
C PHE A 123 2.06 -8.40 4.01
N LEU A 124 1.71 -9.47 4.72
CA LEU A 124 0.53 -9.49 5.59
C LEU A 124 0.62 -8.43 6.69
N THR A 125 1.71 -8.43 7.47
CA THR A 125 1.85 -7.55 8.63
C THR A 125 2.05 -6.07 8.31
N THR A 126 2.67 -5.75 7.17
CA THR A 126 3.07 -4.38 6.83
C THR A 126 2.20 -3.74 5.77
N PHE A 127 1.38 -4.53 5.07
CA PHE A 127 0.40 -4.05 4.08
C PHE A 127 -1.03 -4.36 4.48
N VAL A 128 -1.34 -5.66 4.56
CA VAL A 128 -2.72 -6.14 4.56
C VAL A 128 -3.38 -5.78 5.87
N GLU A 129 -2.71 -6.03 7.00
CA GLU A 129 -3.21 -5.66 8.32
C GLU A 129 -3.49 -4.15 8.44
N PRO A 130 -2.56 -3.23 8.08
CA PRO A 130 -2.86 -1.79 8.05
C PRO A 130 -4.01 -1.39 7.12
N GLU A 131 -4.09 -1.95 5.91
CA GLU A 131 -5.15 -1.65 4.95
C GLU A 131 -6.52 -2.13 5.46
N VAL A 132 -6.57 -3.32 6.05
CA VAL A 132 -7.78 -3.87 6.70
C VAL A 132 -8.20 -2.97 7.86
N ALA A 133 -7.26 -2.51 8.69
CA ALA A 133 -7.55 -1.57 9.77
C ALA A 133 -8.10 -0.23 9.25
N GLY A 134 -7.51 0.33 8.19
CA GLY A 134 -8.01 1.55 7.56
C GLY A 134 -9.40 1.38 6.97
N ASN A 135 -9.66 0.24 6.33
CA ASN A 135 -11.00 -0.10 5.83
C ASN A 135 -12.01 -0.25 6.98
N ALA A 136 -11.62 -0.83 8.11
CA ALA A 136 -12.47 -0.92 9.30
C ALA A 136 -12.85 0.48 9.82
N GLU A 137 -11.90 1.41 9.87
CA GLU A 137 -12.18 2.80 10.26
C GLU A 137 -13.14 3.48 9.30
N LEU A 138 -12.97 3.31 7.99
CA LEU A 138 -13.89 3.85 6.97
C LEU A 138 -15.31 3.30 7.16
N LEU A 139 -15.46 1.99 7.32
CA LEU A 139 -16.75 1.33 7.48
C LEU A 139 -17.40 1.68 8.83
N GLN A 140 -16.60 1.85 9.88
CA GLN A 140 -17.10 2.30 11.19
C GLN A 140 -17.75 3.68 11.09
N ARG A 141 -17.16 4.61 10.34
CA ARG A 141 -17.79 5.94 10.14
C ARG A 141 -19.17 5.82 9.49
N ALA A 142 -19.34 4.91 8.54
CA ALA A 142 -20.64 4.68 7.89
C ALA A 142 -21.67 4.05 8.84
N VAL A 143 -21.24 3.14 9.73
CA VAL A 143 -22.09 2.62 10.81
C VAL A 143 -22.49 3.73 11.78
N ASP A 144 -21.55 4.57 12.20
CA ASP A 144 -21.79 5.67 13.13
C ASP A 144 -22.77 6.72 12.56
N ARG A 145 -22.77 6.90 11.23
CA ARG A 145 -23.71 7.76 10.50
C ARG A 145 -25.07 7.08 10.23
N GLY A 146 -25.21 5.78 10.52
CA GLY A 146 -26.41 5.00 10.26
C GLY A 146 -26.63 4.65 8.78
N GLU A 147 -25.59 4.77 7.94
CA GLU A 147 -25.63 4.37 6.53
C GLU A 147 -25.49 2.84 6.36
N LEU A 148 -24.84 2.18 7.32
CA LEU A 148 -24.76 0.73 7.42
C LEU A 148 -25.48 0.24 8.67
N ALA A 149 -26.28 -0.81 8.54
CA ALA A 149 -27.05 -1.38 9.65
C ALA A 149 -26.13 -2.07 10.70
N GLU A 150 -25.06 -2.72 10.22
CA GLU A 150 -24.05 -3.37 11.05
C GLU A 150 -22.67 -3.31 10.36
N MET A 151 -21.61 -3.61 11.12
CA MET A 151 -20.26 -3.70 10.57
C MET A 151 -20.16 -4.91 9.64
N PRO A 152 -19.84 -4.72 8.34
CA PRO A 152 -19.63 -5.84 7.42
C PRO A 152 -18.32 -6.57 7.71
N ASP A 153 -18.14 -7.75 7.10
CA ASP A 153 -16.85 -8.45 7.11
C ASP A 153 -15.78 -7.60 6.40
N VAL A 154 -14.88 -7.02 7.18
CA VAL A 154 -13.84 -6.09 6.71
C VAL A 154 -12.80 -6.80 5.85
N GLU A 155 -12.45 -8.06 6.16
CA GLU A 155 -11.47 -8.82 5.38
C GLU A 155 -12.05 -9.18 4.01
N LEU A 156 -13.32 -9.56 3.97
CA LEU A 156 -14.04 -9.80 2.72
C LEU A 156 -14.17 -8.51 1.91
N PHE A 157 -14.52 -7.39 2.56
CA PHE A 157 -14.56 -6.08 1.91
C PHE A 157 -13.20 -5.70 1.31
N HIS A 158 -12.12 -5.80 2.08
CA HIS A 158 -10.75 -5.51 1.62
C HIS A 158 -10.40 -6.36 0.39
N SER A 159 -10.66 -7.67 0.47
CA SER A 159 -10.36 -8.61 -0.61
C SER A 159 -11.17 -8.32 -1.88
N ALA A 160 -12.47 -8.06 -1.74
CA ALA A 160 -13.35 -7.78 -2.87
C ALA A 160 -13.05 -6.42 -3.51
N PHE A 161 -12.90 -5.37 -2.69
CA PHE A 161 -12.68 -4.01 -3.14
C PHE A 161 -11.29 -3.86 -3.79
N GLY A 162 -10.23 -4.20 -3.05
CA GLY A 162 -8.86 -4.12 -3.53
C GLY A 162 -8.59 -5.09 -4.68
N GLY A 163 -9.11 -6.32 -4.58
CA GLY A 163 -9.00 -7.33 -5.63
C GLY A 163 -9.63 -6.90 -6.95
N ALA A 164 -10.79 -6.22 -6.92
CA ALA A 164 -11.40 -5.67 -8.13
C ALA A 164 -10.52 -4.60 -8.80
N VAL A 165 -9.91 -3.69 -8.02
CA VAL A 165 -8.97 -2.70 -8.56
C VAL A 165 -7.76 -3.38 -9.20
N MET A 166 -7.17 -4.34 -8.51
CA MET A 166 -6.03 -5.11 -8.99
C MET A 166 -6.35 -5.86 -10.29
N ALA A 167 -7.50 -6.54 -10.36
CA ALA A 167 -7.92 -7.24 -11.56
C ALA A 167 -8.05 -6.29 -12.77
N TRP A 168 -8.70 -5.14 -12.60
CA TRP A 168 -8.90 -4.19 -13.70
C TRP A 168 -7.61 -3.53 -14.17
N LEU A 169 -6.72 -3.15 -13.24
CA LEU A 169 -5.50 -2.42 -13.58
C LEU A 169 -4.34 -3.34 -14.00
N LEU A 170 -4.19 -4.49 -13.34
CA LEU A 170 -3.01 -5.34 -13.49
C LEU A 170 -3.24 -6.59 -14.35
N VAL A 171 -4.49 -7.01 -14.55
CA VAL A 171 -4.82 -8.19 -15.38
C VAL A 171 -5.52 -7.76 -16.65
N HIS A 172 -6.58 -6.94 -16.54
CA HIS A 172 -7.36 -6.53 -17.70
C HIS A 172 -6.72 -5.36 -18.46
N HIS A 173 -5.93 -4.52 -17.78
CA HIS A 173 -5.29 -3.31 -18.32
C HIS A 173 -6.26 -2.36 -19.06
N ARG A 174 -7.54 -2.39 -18.69
CA ARG A 174 -8.62 -1.65 -19.35
C ARG A 174 -9.74 -1.27 -18.38
N PRO A 175 -9.43 -0.53 -17.30
CA PRO A 175 -10.47 -0.09 -16.36
C PRO A 175 -11.57 0.69 -17.13
N PRO A 176 -12.86 0.53 -16.77
CA PRO A 176 -13.92 1.30 -17.39
C PRO A 176 -13.74 2.81 -17.13
N LYS A 177 -14.25 3.67 -18.01
CA LYS A 177 -14.23 5.13 -17.78
C LYS A 177 -14.87 5.48 -16.44
N GLY A 178 -14.28 6.31 -15.59
CA GLY A 178 -14.84 6.60 -14.25
C GLY A 178 -14.93 5.33 -13.40
N PHE A 179 -13.86 4.54 -13.41
CA PHE A 179 -13.78 3.28 -12.66
C PHE A 179 -13.93 3.48 -11.15
N PRO A 180 -13.28 4.48 -10.50
CA PRO A 180 -13.44 4.69 -9.06
C PRO A 180 -14.90 4.82 -8.62
N GLU A 181 -15.68 5.67 -9.30
CA GLU A 181 -17.07 5.94 -8.95
C GLU A 181 -18.00 4.75 -9.26
N ARG A 182 -17.63 3.91 -10.23
CA ARG A 182 -18.40 2.68 -10.55
C ARG A 182 -18.14 1.60 -9.51
N LEU A 183 -16.87 1.40 -9.13
CA LEU A 183 -16.51 0.45 -8.08
C LEU A 183 -17.16 0.85 -6.75
N ALA A 184 -17.07 2.13 -6.39
CA ALA A 184 -17.68 2.66 -5.16
C ALA A 184 -19.19 2.43 -5.13
N ARG A 185 -19.92 2.70 -6.23
CA ARG A 185 -21.36 2.44 -6.32
C ARG A 185 -21.71 0.96 -6.23
N PHE A 186 -20.93 0.10 -6.90
CA PHE A 186 -21.14 -1.34 -6.84
C PHE A 186 -20.98 -1.87 -5.40
N MET A 187 -19.90 -1.44 -4.73
CA MET A 187 -19.62 -1.83 -3.36
C MET A 187 -20.61 -1.23 -2.37
N HIS A 188 -21.04 0.02 -2.57
CA HIS A 188 -22.11 0.63 -1.79
C HIS A 188 -23.39 -0.21 -1.84
N ALA A 189 -23.89 -0.54 -3.04
CA ALA A 189 -25.09 -1.36 -3.18
C ALA A 189 -24.96 -2.75 -2.52
N ALA A 190 -23.78 -3.36 -2.64
CA ALA A 190 -23.50 -4.65 -1.99
C ALA A 190 -23.49 -4.55 -0.45
N LEU A 191 -23.06 -3.43 0.11
CA LEU A 191 -22.99 -3.20 1.55
C LEU A 191 -24.33 -2.76 2.16
N THR A 192 -25.14 -1.99 1.44
CA THR A 192 -26.45 -1.51 1.92
C THR A 192 -27.60 -2.49 1.68
N GLY A 193 -27.38 -3.51 0.83
CA GLY A 193 -28.41 -4.49 0.47
C GLY A 193 -29.39 -4.01 -0.60
N ASP A 194 -29.03 -2.96 -1.36
CA ASP A 194 -29.86 -2.35 -2.41
C ASP A 194 -29.84 -3.11 -3.76
N THR A 195 -29.53 -4.41 -3.77
CA THR A 195 -29.47 -5.24 -5.00
C THR A 195 -30.81 -5.76 -5.48
#